data_AF-K1SD37-F1
#
_entry.id   AF-K1SD37-F1
#
_cell.length_a   1.000
_cell.length_b   1.000
_cell.length_c   1.000
_cell.angle_alpha   90.00
_cell.angle_beta   90.00
_cell.angle_gamma   90.00
#
_symmetry.space_group_name_H-M   'P 1'
#
loop_
_entity.id
_entity.type
_entity.pdbx_description
1 polymer ?
#
loop_
_entity_poly.entity_id
_entity_poly.type
_entity_poly.pdbx_seq_one_letter_code
_entity_poly.pdbx_strand_id
1 'polypeptide(L)'
;DQNNQPAAYSPENVPYHPDYFAPVSLGGYEQGSFCMTMGYPGSTSRYLSSFGIDERINTDNAAMINVRTIKQAIWKNAMEKSDDIRIKYASKYAQSSNYWKNSIGMNQAVKELKVIEKKQALERRLQEWIRREPDKRSKYARVLTELELNYRNRRNAARAMAYFGETFANGPELITAALAVLNFDFEAEESDLE
;
A
#
# COMPACT_ATOMS: atom_id res chain seq x y z
N ASP A 1 -32.53 8.47 -2.77
CA ASP A 1 -33.76 8.95 -3.42
C ASP A 1 -34.66 9.56 -2.34
N GLN A 2 -35.91 9.86 -2.67
CA GLN A 2 -36.90 10.39 -1.73
C GLN A 2 -37.29 9.38 -0.63
N ASN A 3 -37.03 8.09 -0.82
CA ASN A 3 -37.29 7.01 0.12
C ASN A 3 -36.08 6.66 1.00
N ASN A 4 -35.07 7.55 1.03
CA ASN A 4 -33.81 7.34 1.76
C ASN A 4 -32.99 6.13 1.25
N GLN A 5 -33.24 5.65 0.02
CA GLN A 5 -32.52 4.54 -0.62
C GLN A 5 -31.35 5.05 -1.49
N PRO A 6 -30.32 4.22 -1.76
CA PRO A 6 -29.28 4.53 -2.73
C PRO A 6 -29.87 4.76 -4.13
N ALA A 7 -29.44 5.83 -4.80
CA ALA A 7 -29.83 6.13 -6.17
C ALA A 7 -28.67 6.79 -6.92
N ALA A 8 -28.67 6.66 -8.25
CA ALA A 8 -27.77 7.43 -9.11
C ALA A 8 -27.99 8.93 -8.95
N TYR A 9 -27.05 9.74 -9.43
CA TYR A 9 -27.18 11.20 -9.39
C TYR A 9 -28.42 11.66 -10.16
N SER A 10 -29.25 12.47 -9.50
CA SER A 10 -30.38 13.20 -10.09
C SER A 10 -30.56 14.51 -9.29
N PRO A 11 -30.91 15.63 -9.95
CA PRO A 11 -31.22 16.90 -9.27
C PRO A 11 -32.35 16.80 -8.23
N GLU A 12 -33.20 15.79 -8.35
CA GLU A 12 -34.34 15.51 -7.48
C GLU A 12 -33.96 14.71 -6.21
N ASN A 13 -32.71 14.26 -6.10
CA ASN A 13 -32.23 13.59 -4.90
C ASN A 13 -32.29 14.51 -3.68
N VAL A 14 -32.69 13.94 -2.54
CA VAL A 14 -32.69 14.62 -1.25
C VAL A 14 -31.51 14.14 -0.38
N PRO A 15 -31.06 14.94 0.60
CA PRO A 15 -30.03 14.50 1.55
C PRO A 15 -30.46 13.23 2.31
N TYR A 16 -29.52 12.29 2.44
CA TYR A 16 -29.72 11.06 3.21
C TYR A 16 -29.97 11.37 4.69
N HIS A 17 -30.94 10.68 5.30
CA HIS A 17 -31.24 10.74 6.73
C HIS A 17 -30.67 9.50 7.43
N PRO A 18 -29.53 9.61 8.14
CA PRO A 18 -28.94 8.48 8.84
C PRO A 18 -29.68 8.17 10.15
N ASP A 19 -29.68 6.89 10.56
CA ASP A 19 -30.20 6.49 11.87
C ASP A 19 -29.41 7.10 13.04
N TYR A 20 -28.12 7.40 12.82
CA TYR A 20 -27.23 8.00 13.80
C TYR A 20 -26.15 8.87 13.16
N PHE A 21 -25.78 9.95 13.84
CA PHE A 21 -24.60 10.75 13.55
C PHE A 21 -23.84 11.04 14.85
N ALA A 22 -22.51 11.07 14.80
CA ALA A 22 -21.70 11.36 15.96
C ALA A 22 -21.78 12.86 16.34
N PRO A 23 -22.13 13.22 17.59
CA PRO A 23 -22.14 14.61 18.02
C PRO A 23 -20.70 15.14 18.15
N VAL A 24 -20.51 16.42 17.85
CA VAL A 24 -19.23 17.11 18.01
C VAL A 24 -19.14 17.69 19.41
N SER A 25 -18.13 17.26 20.18
CA SER A 25 -17.86 17.81 21.53
C SER A 25 -17.21 19.19 21.45
N LEU A 26 -17.64 20.12 22.31
CA LEU A 26 -17.01 21.43 22.52
C LEU A 26 -16.11 21.45 23.77
N GLY A 27 -16.01 20.34 24.50
CA GLY A 27 -15.26 20.26 25.77
C GLY A 27 -13.74 20.14 25.61
N GLY A 28 -13.23 20.03 24.38
CA GLY A 28 -11.80 19.81 24.12
C GLY A 28 -11.31 18.44 24.59
N TYR A 29 -9.99 18.30 24.70
CA TYR A 29 -9.31 17.11 25.23
C TYR A 29 -8.00 17.52 25.90
N GLU A 30 -7.57 16.73 26.89
CA GLU A 30 -6.30 16.90 27.59
C GLU A 30 -5.37 15.71 27.34
N GLN A 31 -4.09 15.86 27.66
CA GLN A 31 -3.13 14.76 27.56
C GLN A 31 -3.59 13.56 28.40
N GLY A 32 -3.66 12.38 27.78
CA GLY A 32 -4.12 11.16 28.43
C GLY A 32 -5.62 10.88 28.32
N SER A 33 -6.39 11.78 27.70
CA SER A 33 -7.81 11.53 27.41
C SER A 33 -7.99 10.28 26.55
N PHE A 34 -9.00 9.48 26.84
CA PHE A 34 -9.36 8.33 26.01
C PHE A 34 -9.76 8.78 24.60
N CYS A 35 -9.29 8.06 23.60
CA CYS A 35 -9.66 8.27 22.21
C CYS A 35 -9.84 6.92 21.52
N MET A 36 -10.86 6.82 20.67
CA MET A 36 -11.12 5.67 19.82
C MET A 36 -11.35 6.15 18.40
N THR A 37 -10.67 5.51 17.45
CA THR A 37 -10.88 5.73 16.02
C THR A 37 -11.57 4.51 15.42
N MET A 38 -12.65 4.74 14.69
CA MET A 38 -13.33 3.71 13.89
C MET A 38 -13.12 3.98 12.42
N GLY A 39 -12.91 2.94 11.63
CA GLY A 39 -12.69 3.05 10.19
C GLY A 39 -12.35 1.71 9.54
N TYR A 40 -11.97 1.78 8.27
CA TYR A 40 -11.69 0.61 7.42
C TYR A 40 -10.21 0.59 7.04
N PRO A 41 -9.30 0.08 7.90
CA PRO A 41 -7.88 0.02 7.58
C PRO A 41 -7.66 -0.91 6.38
N GLY A 42 -7.02 -0.40 5.31
CA GLY A 42 -6.87 -1.15 4.06
C GLY A 42 -6.08 -2.45 4.21
N SER A 43 -4.83 -2.39 4.71
CA SER A 43 -4.04 -3.60 4.97
C SER A 43 -2.90 -3.35 5.96
N THR A 44 -2.41 -4.42 6.58
CA THR A 44 -1.18 -4.39 7.38
C THR A 44 -0.37 -5.67 7.16
N SER A 45 0.96 -5.59 7.28
CA SER A 45 1.86 -6.74 7.21
C SER A 45 2.60 -6.95 8.53
N ARG A 46 1.87 -6.95 9.67
CA ARG A 46 2.47 -7.04 11.02
C ARG A 46 3.30 -8.30 11.26
N TYR A 47 2.96 -9.39 10.58
CA TYR A 47 3.63 -10.68 10.73
C TYR A 47 4.76 -10.92 9.70
N LEU A 48 5.07 -9.96 8.83
CA LEU A 48 6.14 -10.05 7.84
C LEU A 48 7.47 -10.45 8.49
N SER A 49 8.18 -11.42 7.91
CA SER A 49 9.49 -11.87 8.39
C SER A 49 10.56 -10.79 8.24
N SER A 50 11.71 -10.96 8.91
CA SER A 50 12.87 -10.10 8.73
C SER A 50 13.31 -10.03 7.27
N PHE A 51 13.26 -11.16 6.56
CA PHE A 51 13.54 -11.26 5.12
C PHE A 51 12.55 -10.44 4.27
N GLY A 52 11.27 -10.46 4.64
CA GLY A 52 10.25 -9.66 3.94
C GLY A 52 10.36 -8.17 4.21
N ILE A 53 10.75 -7.78 5.44
CA ILE A 53 11.04 -6.40 5.76
C ILE A 53 12.27 -5.92 4.98
N ASP A 54 13.32 -6.74 4.89
CA ASP A 54 14.51 -6.44 4.08
C ASP A 54 14.17 -6.26 2.59
N GLU A 55 13.38 -7.17 2.02
CA GLU A 55 12.93 -7.04 0.65
C GLU A 55 12.11 -5.76 0.45
N ARG A 56 11.16 -5.46 1.33
CA ARG A 56 10.32 -4.25 1.26
C ARG A 56 11.18 -2.98 1.19
N ILE A 57 12.19 -2.85 2.07
CA ILE A 57 13.02 -1.63 2.12
C ILE A 57 13.98 -1.53 0.92
N ASN A 58 14.54 -2.66 0.47
CA ASN A 58 15.60 -2.70 -0.53
C ASN A 58 15.09 -2.89 -1.96
N THR A 59 13.80 -3.25 -2.12
CA THR A 59 13.16 -3.54 -3.41
C THR A 59 12.02 -2.57 -3.65
N ASP A 60 10.87 -2.76 -3.00
CA ASP A 60 9.65 -2.00 -3.30
C ASP A 60 9.85 -0.51 -2.99
N ASN A 61 10.24 -0.20 -1.75
CA ASN A 61 10.45 1.18 -1.31
C ASN A 61 11.59 1.83 -2.09
N ALA A 62 12.67 1.10 -2.37
CA ALA A 62 13.80 1.62 -3.14
C ALA A 62 13.39 1.98 -4.58
N ALA A 63 12.64 1.12 -5.27
CA ALA A 63 12.13 1.41 -6.61
C ALA A 63 11.21 2.63 -6.59
N MET A 64 10.26 2.67 -5.65
CA MET A 64 9.32 3.77 -5.47
C MET A 64 10.03 5.10 -5.21
N ILE A 65 11.03 5.12 -4.32
CA ILE A 65 11.82 6.31 -4.02
C ILE A 65 12.54 6.79 -5.27
N ASN A 66 13.30 5.91 -5.93
CA ASN A 66 14.13 6.28 -7.06
C ASN A 66 13.30 6.77 -8.26
N VAL A 67 12.29 6.00 -8.66
CA VAL A 67 11.47 6.31 -9.83
C VAL A 67 10.60 7.54 -9.58
N ARG A 68 9.91 7.60 -8.43
CA ARG A 68 9.02 8.74 -8.15
C ARG A 68 9.76 10.04 -7.90
N THR A 69 11.03 10.01 -7.48
CA THR A 69 11.86 11.22 -7.40
C THR A 69 12.00 11.88 -8.78
N ILE A 70 12.35 11.08 -9.79
CA ILE A 70 12.49 11.57 -11.17
C ILE A 70 11.14 12.01 -11.71
N LYS A 71 10.11 11.16 -11.59
CA LYS A 71 8.75 11.44 -12.09
C LYS A 71 8.17 12.71 -11.49
N GLN A 72 8.30 12.92 -10.18
CA GLN A 72 7.82 14.13 -9.52
C GLN A 72 8.60 15.38 -9.96
N ALA A 73 9.91 15.28 -10.20
CA ALA A 73 10.68 16.42 -10.72
C ALA A 73 10.17 16.87 -12.10
N ILE A 74 9.90 15.92 -13.00
CA ILE A 74 9.34 16.17 -14.34
C ILE A 74 7.96 16.83 -14.21
N TRP A 75 7.06 16.22 -13.43
CA TRP A 75 5.72 16.78 -13.21
C TRP A 75 5.77 18.17 -12.62
N LYS A 76 6.54 18.38 -11.55
CA LYS A 76 6.66 19.68 -10.89
C LYS A 76 7.12 20.76 -11.88
N ASN A 77 8.15 20.49 -12.67
CA ASN A 77 8.64 21.43 -13.67
C ASN A 77 7.57 21.81 -14.71
N ALA A 78 6.78 20.83 -15.18
CA ALA A 78 5.70 21.09 -16.14
C ALA A 78 4.53 21.85 -15.49
N MET A 79 4.16 21.49 -14.26
CA MET A 79 3.09 22.14 -13.50
C MET A 79 3.42 23.58 -13.14
N GLU A 80 4.69 23.90 -12.86
CA GLU A 80 5.14 25.28 -12.58
C GLU A 80 5.06 26.19 -13.82
N LYS A 81 5.02 25.62 -15.02
CA LYS A 81 4.96 26.35 -16.30
C LYS A 81 3.54 26.52 -16.84
N SER A 82 2.54 25.82 -16.30
CA SER A 82 1.18 25.83 -16.83
C SER A 82 0.16 25.46 -15.75
N ASP A 83 -0.78 26.38 -15.50
CA ASP A 83 -1.91 26.12 -14.60
C ASP A 83 -2.83 25.00 -15.09
N ASP A 84 -3.02 24.86 -16.40
CA ASP A 84 -3.80 23.76 -16.98
C ASP A 84 -3.17 22.40 -16.63
N ILE A 85 -1.85 22.27 -16.81
CA ILE A 85 -1.12 21.05 -16.41
C ILE A 85 -1.17 20.87 -14.90
N ARG A 86 -0.97 21.95 -14.13
CA ARG A 86 -1.04 21.92 -12.67
C ARG A 86 -2.37 21.36 -12.18
N ILE A 87 -3.49 21.83 -12.71
CA ILE A 87 -4.84 21.37 -12.33
C ILE A 87 -5.00 19.89 -12.73
N LYS A 88 -4.65 19.51 -13.97
CA LYS A 88 -4.78 18.13 -14.47
C LYS A 88 -3.92 17.11 -13.71
N TYR A 89 -2.75 17.53 -13.20
CA TYR A 89 -1.80 16.64 -12.54
C TYR A 89 -1.75 16.79 -11.01
N ALA A 90 -2.44 17.75 -10.40
CA ALA A 90 -2.37 18.01 -8.96
C ALA A 90 -2.66 16.76 -8.12
N SER A 91 -3.77 16.07 -8.39
CA SER A 91 -4.15 14.85 -7.64
C SER A 91 -3.12 13.73 -7.83
N LYS A 92 -2.69 13.48 -9.07
CA LYS A 92 -1.68 12.47 -9.41
C LYS A 92 -0.33 12.75 -8.72
N TYR A 93 0.11 14.01 -8.74
CA TYR A 93 1.33 14.45 -8.07
C TYR A 93 1.23 14.23 -6.56
N ALA A 94 0.14 14.67 -5.93
CA ALA A 94 -0.07 14.53 -4.49
C ALA A 94 -0.09 13.06 -4.05
N GLN A 95 -0.81 12.19 -4.77
CA GLN A 95 -0.86 10.76 -4.48
C GLN A 95 0.52 10.11 -4.63
N SER A 96 1.26 10.43 -5.69
CA SER A 96 2.63 9.95 -5.90
C SER A 96 3.55 10.39 -4.75
N SER A 97 3.47 11.67 -4.36
CA SER A 97 4.27 12.26 -3.29
C SER A 97 3.99 11.65 -1.92
N ASN A 98 2.73 11.32 -1.63
CA ASN A 98 2.34 10.70 -0.36
C ASN A 98 3.08 9.38 -0.11
N TYR A 99 2.98 8.44 -1.06
CA TYR A 99 3.64 7.14 -0.96
C TYR A 99 5.16 7.23 -1.11
N TRP A 100 5.67 8.19 -1.89
CA TRP A 100 7.10 8.49 -1.97
C TRP A 100 7.67 8.90 -0.60
N LYS A 101 7.05 9.87 0.08
CA LYS A 101 7.44 10.29 1.44
C LYS A 101 7.24 9.18 2.46
N ASN A 102 6.14 8.42 2.37
CA ASN A 102 5.88 7.28 3.24
C ASN A 102 7.01 6.23 3.14
N SER A 103 7.48 5.92 1.93
CA SER A 103 8.57 4.96 1.72
C SER A 103 9.89 5.44 2.32
N ILE A 104 10.21 6.73 2.18
CA ILE A 104 11.39 7.34 2.81
C ILE A 104 11.29 7.22 4.33
N GLY A 105 10.17 7.67 4.90
CA GLY A 105 9.94 7.65 6.34
C GLY A 105 9.91 6.23 6.91
N MET A 106 9.33 5.27 6.19
CA MET A 106 9.33 3.85 6.57
C MET A 106 10.74 3.29 6.61
N ASN A 107 11.55 3.52 5.57
CA ASN A 107 12.93 3.04 5.54
C ASN A 107 13.76 3.65 6.67
N GLN A 108 13.59 4.95 6.94
CA GLN A 108 14.24 5.63 8.06
C GLN A 108 13.82 5.00 9.41
N ALA A 109 12.52 4.84 9.65
CA ALA A 109 12.01 4.25 10.89
C ALA A 109 12.44 2.79 11.08
N VAL A 110 12.47 1.99 10.01
CA VAL A 110 12.97 0.59 10.07
C VAL A 110 14.40 0.56 10.58
N LYS A 111 15.26 1.46 10.09
CA LYS A 111 16.66 1.58 10.51
C LYS A 111 16.80 2.12 11.93
N GLU A 112 16.17 3.25 12.24
CA GLU A 112 16.29 3.91 13.55
C GLU A 112 15.75 3.06 14.70
N LEU A 113 14.62 2.39 14.47
CA LEU A 113 13.98 1.54 15.48
C LEU A 113 14.52 0.11 15.51
N LYS A 114 15.52 -0.22 14.67
CA LYS A 114 16.13 -1.55 14.54
C LYS A 114 15.08 -2.66 14.35
N VAL A 115 14.14 -2.42 13.43
CA VAL A 115 12.94 -3.26 13.27
C VAL A 115 13.32 -4.66 12.77
N ILE A 116 14.28 -4.75 11.85
CA ILE A 116 14.75 -6.04 11.33
C ILE A 116 15.39 -6.86 12.45
N GLU A 117 16.25 -6.26 13.28
CA GLU A 117 16.93 -6.92 14.39
C GLU A 117 15.94 -7.40 15.45
N LYS A 118 14.93 -6.58 15.77
CA LYS A 118 13.84 -6.98 16.66
C LYS A 118 13.06 -8.15 16.09
N LYS A 119 12.80 -8.16 14.78
CA LYS A 119 12.12 -9.27 14.10
C LYS A 119 12.96 -10.55 14.11
N GLN A 120 14.26 -10.46 13.82
CA GLN A 120 15.19 -11.58 13.93
C GLN A 120 15.26 -12.14 15.36
N ALA A 121 15.22 -11.29 16.38
CA ALA A 121 15.16 -11.74 17.78
C ALA A 121 13.86 -12.50 18.09
N LEU A 122 12.72 -12.05 17.54
CA LEU A 122 11.47 -12.79 17.63
C LEU A 122 11.54 -14.13 16.89
N GLU A 123 12.12 -14.15 15.70
CA GLU A 123 12.29 -15.37 14.89
C GLU A 123 13.20 -16.40 15.56
N ARG A 124 14.29 -15.97 16.22
CA ARG A 124 15.11 -16.87 17.04
C ARG A 124 14.32 -17.48 18.19
N ARG A 125 13.49 -16.70 18.89
CA ARG A 125 12.60 -17.21 19.95
C ARG A 125 11.57 -18.20 19.39
N LEU A 126 11.03 -17.91 18.20
CA LEU A 126 10.11 -18.80 17.51
C LEU A 126 10.79 -20.14 17.15
N GLN A 127 12.01 -20.11 16.61
CA GLN A 127 12.77 -21.33 16.30
C GLN A 127 13.03 -22.17 17.55
N GLU A 128 13.42 -21.53 18.65
CA GLU A 128 13.66 -22.23 19.91
C GLU A 128 12.39 -22.89 20.45
N TRP A 129 11.26 -22.17 20.42
CA TRP A 129 9.97 -22.72 20.79
C TRP A 129 9.57 -23.92 19.89
N ILE A 130 9.75 -23.81 18.57
CA ILE A 130 9.48 -24.91 17.63
C ILE A 130 10.35 -26.14 17.95
N ARG A 131 11.62 -25.96 18.33
CA ARG A 131 12.53 -27.08 18.62
C ARG A 131 12.16 -27.84 19.88
N ARG A 132 11.61 -27.16 20.89
CA ARG A 132 11.23 -27.76 22.18
C ARG A 132 9.96 -28.60 22.11
N GLU A 133 9.10 -28.33 21.13
CA GLU A 133 7.78 -28.95 20.98
C GLU A 133 7.77 -29.95 19.81
N PRO A 134 7.79 -31.29 20.05
CA PRO A 134 7.88 -32.29 18.99
C PRO A 134 6.82 -32.14 17.88
N ASP A 135 5.58 -31.86 18.28
CA ASP A 135 4.46 -31.64 17.36
C ASP A 135 4.63 -30.40 16.49
N LYS A 136 5.24 -29.33 17.02
CA LYS A 136 5.49 -28.09 16.28
C LYS A 136 6.72 -28.25 15.38
N ARG A 137 7.74 -28.98 15.84
CA ARG A 137 8.93 -29.30 15.06
C ARG A 137 8.58 -30.01 13.76
N SER A 138 7.72 -31.04 13.82
CA SER A 138 7.29 -31.77 12.62
C SER A 138 6.60 -30.88 11.59
N LYS A 139 5.89 -29.84 12.03
CA LYS A 139 5.12 -28.93 11.17
C LYS A 139 5.92 -27.72 10.68
N TYR A 140 6.77 -27.13 11.52
CA TYR A 140 7.28 -25.77 11.31
C TYR A 140 8.80 -25.65 11.25
N ALA A 141 9.55 -26.74 11.43
CA ALA A 141 11.02 -26.68 11.49
C ALA A 141 11.66 -26.01 10.26
N ARG A 142 11.02 -26.09 9.09
CA ARG A 142 11.55 -25.58 7.82
C ARG A 142 11.06 -24.19 7.44
N VAL A 143 10.03 -23.65 8.09
CA VAL A 143 9.32 -22.45 7.64
C VAL A 143 10.26 -21.24 7.47
N LEU A 144 11.11 -20.95 8.45
CA LEU A 144 11.99 -19.78 8.36
C LEU A 144 13.11 -19.95 7.32
N THR A 145 13.66 -21.16 7.19
CA THR A 145 14.67 -21.47 6.18
C THR A 145 14.09 -21.44 4.77
N GLU A 146 12.86 -21.92 4.58
CA GLU A 146 12.16 -21.86 3.30
C GLU A 146 11.78 -20.43 2.95
N LEU A 147 11.33 -19.62 3.92
CA LEU A 147 11.09 -18.20 3.69
C LEU A 147 12.37 -17.49 3.24
N GLU A 148 13.47 -17.64 3.99
CA GLU A 148 14.77 -17.06 3.62
C GLU A 148 15.18 -17.45 2.20
N LEU A 149 15.10 -18.75 1.88
CA LEU A 149 15.46 -19.26 0.55
C LEU A 149 14.58 -18.64 -0.54
N ASN A 150 13.27 -18.56 -0.34
CA ASN A 150 12.34 -18.01 -1.33
C ASN A 150 12.58 -16.51 -1.55
N TYR A 151 12.75 -15.72 -0.50
CA TYR A 151 13.10 -14.29 -0.60
C TYR A 151 14.43 -14.10 -1.34
N ARG A 152 15.45 -14.89 -1.00
CA ARG A 152 16.75 -14.84 -1.67
C ARG A 152 16.65 -15.18 -3.15
N ASN A 153 15.93 -16.24 -3.50
CA ASN A 153 15.80 -16.73 -4.87
C ASN A 153 15.04 -15.74 -5.76
N ARG A 154 14.01 -15.07 -5.24
CA ARG A 154 13.22 -14.11 -6.03
C ARG A 154 13.76 -12.68 -6.03
N ARG A 155 14.79 -12.37 -5.23
CA ARG A 155 15.28 -10.99 -5.01
C ARG A 155 15.47 -10.18 -6.29
N ASN A 156 16.18 -10.74 -7.28
CA ASN A 156 16.47 -10.03 -8.53
C ASN A 156 15.20 -9.82 -9.37
N ALA A 157 14.35 -10.85 -9.47
CA ALA A 157 13.10 -10.78 -10.21
C ALA A 157 12.12 -9.78 -9.55
N ALA A 158 11.98 -9.83 -8.22
CA ALA A 158 11.18 -8.89 -7.45
C ALA A 158 11.65 -7.45 -7.66
N ARG A 159 12.97 -7.22 -7.66
CA ARG A 159 13.54 -5.90 -7.94
C ARG A 159 13.25 -5.44 -9.36
N ALA A 160 13.47 -6.28 -10.35
CA ALA A 160 13.14 -5.95 -11.74
C ALA A 160 11.66 -5.60 -11.88
N MET A 161 10.77 -6.39 -11.29
CA MET A 161 9.33 -6.15 -11.30
C MET A 161 8.93 -4.86 -10.57
N ALA A 162 9.53 -4.53 -9.43
CA ALA A 162 9.23 -3.29 -8.72
C ALA A 162 9.60 -2.06 -9.55
N TYR A 163 10.77 -2.06 -10.20
CA TYR A 163 11.17 -0.98 -11.10
C TYR A 163 10.32 -0.94 -12.37
N PHE A 164 9.99 -2.10 -12.95
CA PHE A 164 9.11 -2.18 -14.11
C PHE A 164 7.72 -1.61 -13.79
N GLY A 165 7.14 -2.01 -12.66
CA GLY A 165 5.84 -1.54 -12.20
C GLY A 165 5.83 -0.04 -11.95
N GLU A 166 6.80 0.50 -11.22
CA GLU A 166 6.88 1.94 -10.95
C GLU A 166 7.19 2.78 -12.20
N THR A 167 7.99 2.25 -13.13
CA THR A 167 8.45 3.00 -14.32
C THR A 167 7.47 2.92 -15.50
N PHE A 168 6.83 1.78 -15.73
CA PHE A 168 6.01 1.53 -16.92
C PHE A 168 4.54 1.38 -16.58
N ALA A 169 4.18 0.49 -15.66
CA ALA A 169 2.77 0.23 -15.34
C ALA A 169 2.11 1.43 -14.61
N ASN A 170 2.83 2.06 -13.69
CA ASN A 170 2.42 3.23 -12.92
C ASN A 170 3.11 4.52 -13.38
N GLY A 171 3.78 4.48 -14.54
CA GLY A 171 4.63 5.55 -15.05
C GLY A 171 3.89 6.46 -16.04
N PRO A 172 4.15 6.37 -17.36
CA PRO A 172 3.41 7.09 -18.38
C PRO A 172 1.99 6.54 -18.58
N GLU A 173 1.01 7.44 -18.57
CA GLU A 173 -0.42 7.10 -18.69
C GLU A 173 -0.76 6.42 -20.03
N LEU A 174 -0.04 6.73 -21.11
CA LEU A 174 -0.23 6.09 -22.40
C LEU A 174 0.04 4.58 -22.36
N ILE A 175 1.05 4.16 -21.59
CA ILE A 175 1.39 2.73 -21.46
C ILE A 175 0.28 2.03 -20.68
N THR A 176 -0.19 2.63 -19.59
CA THR A 176 -1.32 2.09 -18.81
C THR A 176 -2.57 1.96 -19.67
N ALA A 177 -2.90 2.97 -20.48
CA ALA A 177 -4.05 2.93 -21.38
C ALA A 177 -3.91 1.83 -22.46
N ALA A 178 -2.73 1.69 -23.07
CA ALA A 178 -2.48 0.63 -24.05
C ALA A 178 -2.61 -0.77 -23.43
N LEU A 179 -2.06 -0.97 -22.23
CA LEU A 179 -2.18 -2.23 -21.50
C LEU A 179 -3.63 -2.53 -21.11
N ALA A 180 -4.43 -1.52 -20.76
CA ALA A 180 -5.84 -1.72 -20.47
C ALA A 180 -6.61 -2.22 -21.70
N VAL A 181 -6.36 -1.64 -22.88
CA VAL A 181 -6.99 -2.08 -24.13
C VAL A 181 -6.54 -3.49 -24.53
N LEU A 182 -5.24 -3.80 -24.41
CA LEU A 182 -4.71 -5.11 -24.79
C LEU A 182 -5.22 -6.26 -23.91
N ASN A 183 -5.55 -5.97 -22.66
CA ASN A 183 -6.06 -6.96 -21.71
C ASN A 183 -7.57 -6.85 -21.48
N PHE A 184 -8.26 -6.02 -22.27
CA PHE A 184 -9.71 -5.93 -22.21
C PHE A 184 -10.30 -7.17 -22.85
N ASP A 185 -11.07 -7.93 -22.08
CA ASP A 185 -11.83 -9.05 -22.61
C ASP A 185 -13.09 -8.50 -23.29
N PHE A 186 -13.04 -8.42 -24.61
CA PHE A 186 -14.14 -7.90 -25.42
C PHE A 186 -15.35 -8.86 -25.47
N GLU A 187 -15.24 -10.08 -24.95
CA GLU A 187 -16.27 -11.13 -25.03
C GLU A 187 -16.94 -11.40 -23.65
N ALA A 188 -16.49 -10.74 -22.58
CA ALA A 188 -16.96 -11.00 -21.22
C ALA A 188 -18.46 -10.68 -20.96
N GLU A 189 -19.09 -9.83 -21.79
CA GLU A 189 -20.53 -9.50 -21.65
C GLU A 189 -21.48 -10.66 -21.97
N GLU A 190 -21.03 -11.74 -22.62
CA GLU A 190 -21.91 -12.88 -22.94
C GLU A 190 -22.05 -13.92 -21.81
N SER A 191 -21.22 -13.89 -20.75
CA SER A 191 -21.14 -14.99 -19.77
C SER A 191 -21.83 -14.75 -18.41
N ASP A 192 -22.30 -13.54 -18.10
CA ASP A 192 -22.89 -13.20 -16.79
C ASP A 192 -24.44 -13.25 -16.76
N LEU A 193 -25.06 -13.95 -17.74
CA LEU A 193 -26.53 -14.15 -17.83
C LEU A 193 -26.99 -15.61 -17.66
N GLU A 194 -26.13 -16.52 -17.18
CA GLU A 194 -26.51 -17.87 -16.71
C GLU A 194 -26.34 -18.03 -15.19
#